data_AF-A0A7V1M1C7-F1
#
_entry.id   AF-A0A7V1M1C7-F1
#
_cell.length_a   1.000
_cell.length_b   1.000
_cell.length_c   1.000
_cell.angle_alpha   90.00
_cell.angle_beta   90.00
_cell.angle_gamma   90.00
#
_symmetry.space_group_name_H-M   'P 1'
#
loop_
_entity.id
_entity.type
_entity.pdbx_description
1 polymer ?
#
loop_
_entity_poly.entity_id
_entity_poly.type
_entity_poly.pdbx_seq_one_letter_code
_entity_poly.pdbx_strand_id
1 'polypeptide(L)'
;MTKSGNANDRGTIYILVLMVSVITTVIGLVGFRLLENQTRMSQNETERDEAMVLAESAVQIGVDAIMSTPSWRNIYQAVGGDVVTNKRMGRGSMSTTLVDDDGDLSDDPSDSVTIVGSGSFGGSTQQLQITLDMVTSPHPALNESIRLGGKLLADDGTMTLENGGTASDQSQRDGRPMTTPLVQIASPVDLPDASLVNTWAALGTPIPPGTNVTNIVGERFDSSNAPFGVAPDPNGIYIIDAGNGNVSLKNCQIRGTLIFINVKDRKQVEIGNDTKLEYGSSGGPTIIVDGDLLLNTGWSIGVQQGLIYCTGDLEIRDNFMLTGLIIAGGDVDVNSPFVSINANPSAVAGPPEGFTTDVGLRMRDASWQRVVQN
;
A
#
# COMPACT_ATOMS: atom_id res chain seq x y z
N MET A 1 15.48 111.30 -21.03
CA MET A 1 15.98 109.92 -20.77
C MET A 1 14.84 108.95 -21.03
N THR A 2 14.73 108.47 -22.27
CA THR A 2 13.73 107.48 -22.70
C THR A 2 14.36 106.10 -22.62
N LYS A 3 13.85 105.25 -21.71
CA LYS A 3 14.28 103.87 -21.52
C LYS A 3 13.82 103.05 -22.72
N SER A 4 14.75 102.67 -23.59
CA SER A 4 14.57 101.64 -24.62
C SER A 4 14.29 100.31 -23.91
N GLY A 5 13.02 99.89 -23.90
CA GLY A 5 12.60 98.60 -23.37
C GLY A 5 12.93 97.51 -24.39
N ASN A 6 13.89 96.66 -24.06
CA ASN A 6 14.29 95.53 -24.91
C ASN A 6 13.09 94.62 -25.18
N ALA A 7 12.62 94.60 -26.42
CA ALA A 7 11.55 93.72 -26.89
C ALA A 7 11.88 92.22 -26.76
N ASN A 8 13.14 91.88 -26.43
CA ASN A 8 13.62 90.51 -26.24
C ASN A 8 13.21 89.88 -24.89
N ASP A 9 12.79 90.66 -23.88
CA ASP A 9 12.44 90.11 -22.56
C ASP A 9 11.03 89.46 -22.53
N ARG A 10 10.21 89.68 -23.56
CA ARG A 10 8.86 89.09 -23.67
C ARG A 10 8.86 87.67 -24.26
N GLY A 11 9.88 87.32 -25.05
CA GLY A 11 10.02 85.99 -25.65
C GLY A 11 10.48 84.94 -24.63
N THR A 12 11.39 85.31 -23.72
CA THR A 12 11.90 84.44 -22.67
C THR A 12 10.83 84.03 -21.67
N ILE A 13 9.91 84.93 -21.30
CA ILE A 13 8.78 84.60 -20.41
C ILE A 13 7.86 83.55 -21.05
N TYR A 14 7.56 83.68 -22.34
CA TYR A 14 6.73 82.72 -23.06
C TYR A 14 7.36 81.32 -23.10
N ILE A 15 8.66 81.25 -23.35
CA ILE A 15 9.41 79.98 -23.35
C ILE A 15 9.41 79.36 -21.95
N LEU A 16 9.57 80.17 -20.90
CA LEU A 16 9.59 79.69 -19.52
C LEU A 16 8.23 79.13 -19.11
N VAL A 17 7.13 79.84 -19.42
CA VAL A 17 5.76 79.36 -19.16
C VAL A 17 5.46 78.09 -19.95
N LEU A 18 5.91 78.00 -21.21
CA LEU A 18 5.71 76.82 -22.05
C LEU A 18 6.52 75.62 -21.57
N MET A 19 7.78 75.80 -21.15
CA MET A 19 8.56 74.72 -20.56
C MET A 19 7.95 74.23 -19.24
N VAL A 20 7.50 75.15 -18.39
CA VAL A 20 6.82 74.78 -17.13
C VAL A 20 5.53 74.01 -17.41
N SER A 21 4.72 74.44 -18.38
CA SER A 21 3.49 73.72 -18.73
C SER A 21 3.76 72.33 -19.31
N VAL A 22 4.79 72.16 -20.15
CA VAL A 22 5.17 70.83 -20.65
C VAL A 22 5.62 69.92 -19.50
N ILE A 23 6.46 70.42 -18.58
CA ILE A 23 6.95 69.63 -17.43
C ILE A 23 5.78 69.22 -16.52
N THR A 24 4.88 70.14 -16.18
CA THR A 24 3.71 69.79 -15.33
C THR A 24 2.80 68.77 -16.02
N THR A 25 2.63 68.86 -17.34
CA THR A 25 1.82 67.89 -18.11
C THR A 25 2.47 66.50 -18.11
N VAL A 26 3.79 66.41 -18.31
CA VAL A 26 4.53 65.13 -18.28
C VAL A 26 4.46 64.49 -16.89
N ILE A 27 4.64 65.27 -15.82
CA ILE A 27 4.52 64.78 -14.44
C ILE A 27 3.11 64.25 -14.18
N GLY A 28 2.07 64.97 -14.63
CA GLY A 28 0.67 64.52 -14.53
C GLY A 28 0.41 63.18 -15.23
N LEU A 29 0.93 63.01 -16.45
CA LEU A 29 0.81 61.77 -17.23
C LEU A 29 1.53 60.58 -16.57
N VAL A 30 2.74 60.79 -16.05
CA VAL A 30 3.50 59.74 -15.34
C VAL A 30 2.76 59.34 -14.05
N GLY A 31 2.23 60.31 -13.30
CA GLY A 31 1.42 60.03 -12.11
C GLY A 31 0.19 59.19 -12.42
N PHE A 32 -0.53 59.50 -13.50
CA PHE A 32 -1.69 58.70 -13.92
C PHE A 32 -1.31 57.26 -14.29
N ARG A 33 -0.24 57.06 -15.06
CA ARG A 33 0.26 55.72 -15.42
C ARG A 33 0.68 54.90 -14.21
N LEU A 34 1.29 55.54 -13.20
CA LEU A 34 1.66 54.89 -11.95
C LEU A 34 0.43 54.41 -11.18
N LEU A 35 -0.64 55.22 -11.12
CA LEU A 35 -1.91 54.84 -10.49
C LEU A 35 -2.62 53.69 -11.23
N GLU A 36 -2.61 53.70 -12.56
CA GLU A 36 -3.13 52.58 -13.37
C GLU A 36 -2.37 51.28 -13.07
N ASN A 37 -1.04 51.36 -13.02
CA ASN A 37 -0.19 50.21 -12.74
C ASN A 37 -0.39 49.68 -11.31
N GLN A 38 -0.46 50.58 -10.32
CA GLN A 38 -0.76 50.21 -8.92
C GLN A 38 -2.14 49.57 -8.80
N THR A 39 -3.15 50.10 -9.49
CA THR A 39 -4.50 49.53 -9.50
C THR A 39 -4.50 48.12 -10.08
N ARG A 40 -3.78 47.90 -11.20
CA ARG A 40 -3.64 46.57 -11.81
C ARG A 40 -2.86 45.59 -10.93
N MET A 41 -1.80 46.05 -10.27
CA MET A 41 -1.04 45.24 -9.32
C MET A 41 -1.93 44.80 -8.15
N SER A 42 -2.68 45.73 -7.55
CA SER A 42 -3.61 45.44 -6.44
C SER A 42 -4.74 44.50 -6.87
N GLN A 43 -5.26 44.65 -8.09
CA GLN A 43 -6.25 43.72 -8.66
C GLN A 43 -5.65 42.33 -8.84
N ASN A 44 -4.46 42.21 -9.44
CA ASN A 44 -3.79 40.92 -9.63
C ASN A 44 -3.45 40.23 -8.31
N GLU A 45 -3.07 40.97 -7.27
CA GLU A 45 -2.87 40.44 -5.92
C GLU A 45 -4.18 39.89 -5.35
N THR A 46 -5.27 40.64 -5.45
CA THR A 46 -6.61 40.18 -5.03
C THR A 46 -7.03 38.93 -5.79
N GLU A 47 -6.83 38.90 -7.13
CA GLU A 47 -7.15 37.75 -7.96
C GLU A 47 -6.33 36.51 -7.60
N ARG A 48 -5.05 36.71 -7.24
CA ARG A 48 -4.15 35.64 -6.78
C ARG A 48 -4.57 35.07 -5.43
N ASP A 49 -4.95 35.93 -4.49
CA ASP A 49 -5.39 35.49 -3.16
C ASP A 49 -6.73 34.76 -3.24
N GLU A 50 -7.69 35.24 -4.03
CA GLU A 50 -8.95 34.53 -4.27
C GLU A 50 -8.74 33.17 -4.96
N ALA A 51 -7.88 33.11 -5.98
CA ALA A 51 -7.53 31.85 -6.64
C ALA A 51 -6.82 30.87 -5.69
N MET A 52 -6.01 31.37 -4.75
CA MET A 52 -5.34 30.53 -3.74
C MET A 52 -6.35 29.89 -2.77
N VAL A 53 -7.31 30.68 -2.26
CA VAL A 53 -8.37 30.17 -1.37
C VAL A 53 -9.23 29.12 -2.08
N LEU A 54 -9.50 29.32 -3.38
CA LEU A 54 -10.21 28.32 -4.20
C LEU A 54 -9.39 27.04 -4.38
N ALA A 55 -8.08 27.15 -4.60
CA ALA A 55 -7.19 25.98 -4.69
C ALA A 55 -7.14 25.20 -3.37
N GLU A 56 -7.07 25.89 -2.23
CA GLU A 56 -7.11 25.27 -0.90
C GLU A 56 -8.44 24.54 -0.66
N SER A 57 -9.56 25.19 -1.01
CA SER A 57 -10.89 24.57 -0.93
C SER A 57 -11.00 23.32 -1.82
N ALA A 58 -10.37 23.34 -2.99
CA ALA A 58 -10.33 22.21 -3.91
C ALA A 58 -9.58 21.01 -3.30
N VAL A 59 -8.43 21.26 -2.66
CA VAL A 59 -7.68 20.22 -1.95
C VAL A 59 -8.51 19.64 -0.80
N GLN A 60 -9.14 20.49 0.01
CA GLN A 60 -9.98 20.05 1.13
C GLN A 60 -11.14 19.16 0.66
N ILE A 61 -11.79 19.53 -0.45
CA ILE A 61 -12.85 18.70 -1.06
C ILE A 61 -12.29 17.38 -1.59
N GLY A 62 -11.07 17.37 -2.15
CA GLY A 62 -10.40 16.14 -2.58
C GLY A 62 -10.16 15.18 -1.43
N VAL A 63 -9.64 15.69 -0.31
CA VAL A 63 -9.42 14.90 0.91
C VAL A 63 -10.75 14.36 1.44
N ASP A 64 -11.77 15.20 1.55
CA ASP A 64 -13.11 14.78 2.02
C ASP A 64 -13.72 13.70 1.11
N ALA A 65 -13.61 13.87 -0.20
CA ALA A 65 -14.14 12.93 -1.19
C ALA A 65 -13.46 11.55 -1.09
N ILE A 66 -12.14 11.52 -0.93
CA ILE A 66 -11.38 10.28 -0.72
C ILE A 66 -11.76 9.62 0.61
N MET A 67 -11.80 10.38 1.71
CA MET A 67 -12.03 9.84 3.05
C MET A 67 -13.48 9.38 3.27
N SER A 68 -14.44 9.94 2.52
CA SER A 68 -15.87 9.59 2.62
C SER A 68 -16.31 8.52 1.61
N THR A 69 -15.48 8.16 0.64
CA THR A 69 -15.83 7.23 -0.44
C THR A 69 -15.07 5.91 -0.30
N PRO A 70 -15.73 4.81 0.11
CA PRO A 70 -15.15 3.48 0.02
C PRO A 70 -14.76 3.16 -1.43
N SER A 71 -13.61 2.53 -1.66
CA SER A 71 -13.12 2.21 -3.00
C SER A 71 -12.91 3.43 -3.92
N TRP A 72 -12.53 4.58 -3.35
CA TRP A 72 -12.28 5.83 -4.09
C TRP A 72 -11.34 5.63 -5.29
N ARG A 73 -10.29 4.80 -5.15
CA ARG A 73 -9.32 4.48 -6.23
C ARG A 73 -10.02 4.03 -7.51
N ASN A 74 -10.87 3.00 -7.40
CA ASN A 74 -11.61 2.44 -8.54
C ASN A 74 -12.55 3.47 -9.20
N ILE A 75 -13.21 4.31 -8.39
CA ILE A 75 -14.15 5.31 -8.87
C ILE A 75 -13.41 6.43 -9.62
N TYR A 76 -12.34 6.95 -9.03
CA TYR A 76 -11.62 8.08 -9.61
C TYR A 76 -10.69 7.66 -10.76
N GLN A 77 -10.17 6.44 -10.76
CA GLN A 77 -9.43 5.91 -11.91
C GLN A 77 -10.31 5.87 -13.17
N ALA A 78 -11.59 5.48 -13.04
CA ALA A 78 -12.52 5.42 -14.16
C ALA A 78 -12.79 6.78 -14.82
N VAL A 79 -12.50 7.89 -14.13
CA VAL A 79 -12.63 9.27 -14.64
C VAL A 79 -11.28 9.96 -14.82
N GLY A 80 -10.17 9.21 -14.80
CA GLY A 80 -8.82 9.75 -15.04
C GLY A 80 -8.26 10.58 -13.87
N GLY A 81 -8.68 10.29 -12.64
CA GLY A 81 -8.24 10.97 -11.43
C GLY A 81 -9.02 12.24 -11.09
N ASP A 82 -9.93 12.71 -11.95
CA ASP A 82 -10.70 13.92 -11.70
C ASP A 82 -11.78 13.71 -10.62
N VAL A 83 -11.64 14.43 -9.49
CA VAL A 83 -12.62 14.43 -8.40
C VAL A 83 -13.66 15.53 -8.60
N VAL A 84 -13.18 16.71 -8.98
CA VAL A 84 -14.01 17.89 -9.23
C VAL A 84 -13.48 18.60 -10.46
N THR A 85 -14.34 18.82 -11.46
CA THR A 85 -13.94 19.50 -12.69
C THR A 85 -14.68 20.83 -12.83
N ASN A 86 -13.95 21.94 -12.80
CA ASN A 86 -14.44 23.30 -13.07
C ASN A 86 -15.71 23.70 -12.27
N LYS A 87 -15.77 23.30 -11.00
CA LYS A 87 -16.89 23.65 -10.12
C LYS A 87 -16.83 25.12 -9.79
N ARG A 88 -17.88 25.86 -10.13
CA ARG A 88 -17.98 27.29 -9.80
C ARG A 88 -18.24 27.47 -8.31
N MET A 89 -17.44 28.31 -7.67
CA MET A 89 -17.61 28.70 -6.27
C MET A 89 -17.44 30.21 -6.17
N GLY A 90 -18.52 30.91 -5.82
CA GLY A 90 -18.58 32.36 -5.90
C GLY A 90 -18.38 32.86 -7.33
N ARG A 91 -17.31 33.65 -7.52
CA ARG A 91 -16.96 34.29 -8.79
C ARG A 91 -15.85 33.56 -9.57
N GLY A 92 -15.18 32.59 -8.94
CA GLY A 92 -14.14 31.77 -9.57
C GLY A 92 -14.61 30.34 -9.85
N SER A 93 -13.67 29.50 -10.21
CA SER A 93 -13.87 28.06 -10.31
C SER A 93 -12.70 27.30 -9.70
N MET A 94 -12.95 26.05 -9.34
CA MET A 94 -11.96 25.16 -8.81
C MET A 94 -12.06 23.76 -9.42
N SER A 95 -10.95 23.05 -9.45
CA SER A 95 -10.84 21.66 -9.87
C SER A 95 -9.92 20.89 -8.93
N THR A 96 -10.14 19.59 -8.83
CA THR A 96 -9.33 18.68 -8.01
C THR A 96 -9.06 17.42 -8.80
N THR A 97 -7.78 17.05 -8.90
CA THR A 97 -7.32 15.84 -9.60
C THR A 97 -6.41 15.03 -8.67
N LEU A 98 -6.50 13.71 -8.75
CA LEU A 98 -5.66 12.75 -8.05
C LEU A 98 -4.55 12.27 -8.99
N VAL A 99 -3.34 12.15 -8.46
CA VAL A 99 -2.16 11.70 -9.19
C VAL A 99 -1.48 10.65 -8.33
N ASP A 100 -1.29 9.45 -8.88
CA ASP A 100 -0.44 8.42 -8.26
C ASP A 100 1.04 8.66 -8.59
N ASP A 101 1.94 8.09 -7.80
CA ASP A 101 3.39 8.24 -8.00
C ASP A 101 3.86 7.60 -9.32
N ASP A 102 3.18 6.56 -9.79
CA ASP A 102 3.48 5.85 -11.03
C ASP A 102 2.51 6.20 -12.20
N GLY A 103 1.38 6.84 -11.87
CA GLY A 103 0.34 7.28 -12.81
C GLY A 103 -0.86 6.33 -12.96
N ASP A 104 -0.94 5.22 -12.21
CA ASP A 104 -2.11 4.33 -12.19
C ASP A 104 -2.72 4.25 -10.78
N LEU A 105 -3.94 4.78 -10.60
CA LEU A 105 -4.55 4.73 -9.26
C LEU A 105 -5.04 3.33 -8.86
N SER A 106 -4.92 2.31 -9.73
CA SER A 106 -5.62 1.02 -9.57
C SER A 106 -4.74 -0.22 -9.39
N ASP A 107 -3.43 -0.11 -9.52
CA ASP A 107 -2.53 -1.28 -9.47
C ASP A 107 -2.08 -1.62 -8.05
N ASP A 108 -1.60 -0.64 -7.27
CA ASP A 108 -1.19 -0.84 -5.88
C ASP A 108 -2.02 0.04 -4.92
N PRO A 109 -2.87 -0.57 -4.06
CA PRO A 109 -3.63 0.19 -3.09
C PRO A 109 -2.74 0.91 -2.06
N SER A 110 -1.51 0.41 -1.81
CA SER A 110 -0.56 0.93 -0.84
C SER A 110 0.20 2.17 -1.28
N ASP A 111 0.10 2.51 -2.57
CA ASP A 111 0.76 3.68 -3.12
C ASP A 111 0.25 4.99 -2.53
N SER A 112 1.12 6.00 -2.58
CA SER A 112 0.81 7.32 -2.06
C SER A 112 0.10 8.15 -3.12
N VAL A 113 -1.00 8.80 -2.75
CA VAL A 113 -1.78 9.61 -3.70
C VAL A 113 -1.54 11.09 -3.47
N THR A 114 -1.22 11.81 -4.54
CA THR A 114 -1.11 13.27 -4.53
C THR A 114 -2.40 13.90 -5.00
N ILE A 115 -3.00 14.73 -4.16
CA ILE A 115 -4.19 15.53 -4.50
C ILE A 115 -3.73 16.89 -4.98
N VAL A 116 -4.09 17.26 -6.20
CA VAL A 116 -3.80 18.55 -6.79
C VAL A 116 -5.09 19.37 -6.89
N GLY A 117 -5.18 20.43 -6.09
CA GLY A 117 -6.26 21.41 -6.16
C GLY A 117 -5.86 22.61 -7.00
N SER A 118 -6.69 22.96 -7.98
CA SER A 118 -6.53 24.14 -8.83
C SER A 118 -7.66 25.12 -8.58
N GLY A 119 -7.34 26.40 -8.33
CA GLY A 119 -8.31 27.49 -8.21
C GLY A 119 -8.06 28.56 -9.26
N SER A 120 -9.12 29.09 -9.87
CA SER A 120 -9.03 30.16 -10.86
C SER A 120 -10.01 31.30 -10.56
N PHE A 121 -9.54 32.53 -10.67
CA PHE A 121 -10.35 33.74 -10.52
C PHE A 121 -9.76 34.85 -11.40
N GLY A 122 -10.61 35.48 -12.22
CA GLY A 122 -10.15 36.48 -13.18
C GLY A 122 -9.16 35.89 -14.18
N GLY A 123 -7.95 36.46 -14.25
CA GLY A 123 -6.84 35.95 -15.06
C GLY A 123 -5.82 35.12 -14.28
N SER A 124 -6.04 34.88 -12.99
CA SER A 124 -5.10 34.18 -12.10
C SER A 124 -5.54 32.74 -11.84
N THR A 125 -4.58 31.81 -11.91
CA THR A 125 -4.74 30.41 -11.52
C THR A 125 -3.67 30.06 -10.48
N GLN A 126 -4.09 29.35 -9.43
CA GLN A 126 -3.21 28.85 -8.38
C GLN A 126 -3.41 27.34 -8.22
N GLN A 127 -2.32 26.64 -7.88
CA GLN A 127 -2.32 25.22 -7.62
C GLN A 127 -1.68 24.93 -6.26
N LEU A 128 -2.32 24.05 -5.50
CA LEU A 128 -1.83 23.48 -4.27
C LEU A 128 -1.86 21.96 -4.39
N GLN A 129 -0.89 21.29 -3.80
CA GLN A 129 -0.90 19.85 -3.69
C GLN A 129 -0.57 19.37 -2.28
N ILE A 130 -1.05 18.19 -1.96
CA ILE A 130 -0.86 17.45 -0.73
C ILE A 130 -0.68 15.97 -1.10
N THR A 131 0.20 15.26 -0.41
CA THR A 131 0.35 13.81 -0.58
C THR A 131 -0.25 13.09 0.62
N LEU A 132 -1.07 12.07 0.33
CA LEU A 132 -1.63 11.17 1.32
C LEU A 132 -0.88 9.83 1.25
N ASP A 133 -0.35 9.40 2.39
CA ASP A 133 0.24 8.07 2.55
C ASP A 133 -0.83 7.10 3.05
N MET A 134 -0.81 5.87 2.55
CA MET A 134 -1.57 4.80 3.18
C MET A 134 -0.99 4.49 4.57
N VAL A 135 -1.87 4.45 5.57
CA VAL A 135 -1.55 3.94 6.90
C VAL A 135 -1.98 2.50 6.96
N THR A 136 -1.00 1.62 7.00
CA THR A 136 -1.23 0.21 7.24
C THR A 136 -1.07 -0.10 8.73
N SER A 137 -1.84 -1.08 9.22
CA SER A 137 -1.55 -1.76 10.48
C SER A 137 -1.30 -3.24 10.20
N PRO A 138 -0.55 -3.94 11.07
CA PRO A 138 -0.45 -5.39 10.99
C PRO A 138 -1.85 -6.02 10.99
N HIS A 139 -2.08 -6.97 10.10
CA HIS A 139 -3.36 -7.67 10.03
C HIS A 139 -3.63 -8.38 11.37
N PRO A 140 -4.87 -8.36 11.91
CA PRO A 140 -5.17 -8.95 13.22
C PRO A 140 -4.73 -10.41 13.37
N ALA A 141 -4.77 -11.16 12.27
CA ALA A 141 -4.26 -12.53 12.17
C ALA A 141 -2.81 -12.73 12.66
N LEU A 142 -1.96 -11.71 12.53
CA LEU A 142 -0.56 -11.79 12.94
C LEU A 142 -0.38 -11.84 14.46
N ASN A 143 -1.41 -11.47 15.23
CA ASN A 143 -1.38 -11.50 16.69
C ASN A 143 -1.69 -12.90 17.27
N GLU A 144 -2.18 -13.83 16.44
CA GLU A 144 -2.63 -15.17 16.84
C GLU A 144 -1.61 -16.23 16.41
N SER A 145 -1.58 -17.37 17.12
CA SER A 145 -0.72 -18.50 16.71
C SER A 145 -1.33 -19.25 15.51
N ILE A 146 -2.65 -19.26 15.39
CA ILE A 146 -3.36 -19.92 14.29
C ILE A 146 -4.64 -19.17 13.93
N ARG A 147 -4.93 -18.99 12.65
CA ARG A 147 -6.18 -18.37 12.18
C ARG A 147 -6.74 -19.02 10.94
N LEU A 148 -8.02 -19.41 11.00
CA LEU A 148 -8.63 -20.32 10.05
C LEU A 148 -9.93 -19.74 9.51
N GLY A 149 -10.13 -19.77 8.20
CA GLY A 149 -11.42 -19.43 7.60
C GLY A 149 -12.49 -20.48 7.84
N GLY A 150 -12.07 -21.74 7.93
CA GLY A 150 -12.91 -22.90 8.20
C GLY A 150 -12.87 -23.37 9.65
N LYS A 151 -13.02 -24.67 9.85
CA LYS A 151 -13.14 -25.34 11.14
C LYS A 151 -11.81 -25.89 11.61
N LEU A 152 -11.54 -25.80 12.92
CA LEU A 152 -10.47 -26.56 13.56
C LEU A 152 -10.98 -27.95 13.95
N LEU A 153 -10.41 -29.00 13.35
CA LEU A 153 -10.57 -30.39 13.74
C LEU A 153 -9.32 -30.84 14.49
N ALA A 154 -9.43 -31.18 15.77
CA ALA A 154 -8.31 -31.65 16.56
C ALA A 154 -8.59 -33.02 17.19
N ASP A 155 -7.67 -33.96 17.06
CA ASP A 155 -7.75 -35.26 17.75
C ASP A 155 -7.43 -35.12 19.27
N ASP A 156 -7.46 -36.23 20.01
CA ASP A 156 -7.15 -36.28 21.46
C ASP A 156 -5.65 -36.00 21.80
N GLY A 157 -4.89 -35.48 20.84
CA GLY A 157 -3.51 -35.04 21.02
C GLY A 157 -3.40 -33.77 21.87
N THR A 158 -2.17 -33.41 22.23
CA THR A 158 -1.90 -32.14 22.93
C THR A 158 -1.60 -31.04 21.92
N MET A 159 -2.45 -30.03 21.84
CA MET A 159 -2.23 -28.82 21.05
C MET A 159 -2.00 -27.62 21.99
N THR A 160 -0.89 -26.91 21.81
CA THR A 160 -0.57 -25.69 22.57
C THR A 160 -0.42 -24.50 21.63
N LEU A 161 -1.15 -23.42 21.93
CA LEU A 161 -1.13 -22.16 21.19
C LEU A 161 -0.76 -21.04 22.14
N GLU A 162 0.38 -20.39 21.94
CA GLU A 162 0.86 -19.33 22.85
C GLU A 162 -0.07 -18.11 22.86
N ASN A 163 -0.53 -17.68 21.68
CA ASN A 163 -1.44 -16.54 21.52
C ASN A 163 -2.86 -16.95 21.14
N GLY A 164 -3.24 -18.21 21.36
CA GLY A 164 -4.53 -18.76 20.93
C GLY A 164 -4.71 -18.72 19.41
N GLY A 165 -5.96 -18.63 18.97
CA GLY A 165 -6.31 -18.55 17.56
C GLY A 165 -7.78 -18.22 17.32
N THR A 166 -8.15 -18.03 16.06
CA THR A 166 -9.54 -17.80 15.63
C THR A 166 -9.94 -18.77 14.52
N ALA A 167 -11.14 -19.35 14.61
CA ALA A 167 -11.72 -20.25 13.59
C ALA A 167 -13.25 -20.06 13.47
N SER A 168 -13.85 -20.60 12.41
CA SER A 168 -15.32 -20.55 12.23
C SER A 168 -16.08 -21.53 13.12
N ASP A 169 -15.45 -22.65 13.46
CA ASP A 169 -15.94 -23.68 14.38
C ASP A 169 -14.73 -24.46 14.93
N GLN A 170 -14.94 -25.25 15.99
CA GLN A 170 -13.95 -26.21 16.47
C GLN A 170 -14.63 -27.49 16.97
N SER A 171 -14.09 -28.66 16.60
CA SER A 171 -14.54 -29.93 17.18
C SER A 171 -13.44 -30.97 17.22
N GLN A 172 -13.68 -32.02 17.97
CA GLN A 172 -12.93 -33.26 17.85
C GLN A 172 -13.23 -33.91 16.49
N ARG A 173 -12.29 -34.71 15.98
CA ARG A 173 -12.47 -35.46 14.71
C ARG A 173 -13.63 -36.47 14.79
N ASP A 174 -13.93 -37.01 15.97
CA ASP A 174 -15.09 -37.89 16.18
C ASP A 174 -16.44 -37.14 16.16
N GLY A 175 -16.41 -35.83 15.89
CA GLY A 175 -17.57 -34.95 15.79
C GLY A 175 -18.04 -34.38 17.13
N ARG A 176 -17.39 -34.70 18.25
CA ARG A 176 -17.74 -34.13 19.56
C ARG A 176 -17.21 -32.71 19.72
N PRO A 177 -17.91 -31.83 20.45
CA PRO A 177 -17.36 -30.52 20.80
C PRO A 177 -16.14 -30.67 21.70
N MET A 178 -15.15 -29.79 21.52
CA MET A 178 -14.02 -29.71 22.45
C MET A 178 -14.51 -29.25 23.84
N THR A 179 -14.02 -29.87 24.90
CA THR A 179 -14.38 -29.51 26.29
C THR A 179 -13.78 -28.19 26.74
N THR A 180 -12.60 -27.84 26.20
CA THR A 180 -11.95 -26.54 26.39
C THR A 180 -11.68 -25.94 25.02
N PRO A 181 -12.27 -24.77 24.69
CA PRO A 181 -11.98 -24.07 23.44
C PRO A 181 -10.47 -23.78 23.31
N LEU A 182 -9.84 -24.26 22.23
CA LEU A 182 -8.45 -23.92 21.88
C LEU A 182 -8.37 -22.58 21.15
N VAL A 183 -9.44 -22.24 20.43
CA VAL A 183 -9.55 -21.04 19.59
C VAL A 183 -10.83 -20.28 19.90
N GLN A 184 -10.82 -18.97 19.62
CA GLN A 184 -12.01 -18.14 19.58
C GLN A 184 -12.84 -18.47 18.34
N ILE A 185 -14.16 -18.53 18.49
CA ILE A 185 -15.07 -18.80 17.38
C ILE A 185 -15.59 -17.47 16.82
N ALA A 186 -15.38 -17.23 15.52
CA ALA A 186 -15.85 -16.05 14.81
C ALA A 186 -16.37 -16.42 13.41
N SER A 187 -17.41 -15.76 12.92
CA SER A 187 -17.94 -16.01 11.57
C SER A 187 -18.51 -14.72 10.96
N PRO A 188 -17.97 -14.22 9.83
CA PRO A 188 -16.78 -14.73 9.13
C PRO A 188 -15.49 -14.47 9.93
N VAL A 189 -14.45 -15.28 9.67
CA VAL A 189 -13.10 -15.00 10.17
C VAL A 189 -12.43 -14.05 9.19
N ASP A 190 -11.95 -12.91 9.69
CA ASP A 190 -11.20 -11.93 8.92
C ASP A 190 -9.81 -12.49 8.59
N LEU A 191 -9.49 -12.67 7.30
CA LEU A 191 -8.26 -13.29 6.81
C LEU A 191 -7.56 -12.35 5.82
N PRO A 192 -6.22 -12.44 5.67
CA PRO A 192 -5.52 -11.77 4.60
C PRO A 192 -6.08 -12.13 3.22
N ASP A 193 -6.10 -11.16 2.31
CA ASP A 193 -6.65 -11.33 0.96
C ASP A 193 -5.89 -12.43 0.19
N ALA A 194 -6.61 -13.35 -0.45
CA ALA A 194 -6.01 -14.46 -1.21
C ALA A 194 -5.14 -13.99 -2.39
N SER A 195 -5.33 -12.76 -2.88
CA SER A 195 -4.46 -12.13 -3.87
C SER A 195 -3.01 -11.98 -3.39
N LEU A 196 -2.72 -12.09 -2.08
CA LEU A 196 -1.36 -12.07 -1.56
C LEU A 196 -0.47 -13.14 -2.21
N VAL A 197 -1.04 -14.27 -2.64
CA VAL A 197 -0.28 -15.30 -3.37
C VAL A 197 0.30 -14.70 -4.65
N ASN A 198 -0.50 -13.94 -5.40
CA ASN A 198 -0.06 -13.31 -6.65
C ASN A 198 0.96 -12.22 -6.39
N THR A 199 0.79 -11.42 -5.33
CA THR A 199 1.75 -10.39 -4.92
C THR A 199 3.12 -11.01 -4.65
N TRP A 200 3.19 -12.04 -3.80
CA TRP A 200 4.44 -12.72 -3.50
C TRP A 200 5.01 -13.50 -4.69
N ALA A 201 4.15 -14.08 -5.53
CA ALA A 201 4.58 -14.76 -6.76
C ALA A 201 5.12 -13.78 -7.82
N ALA A 202 4.75 -12.50 -7.79
CA ALA A 202 5.37 -11.50 -8.66
C ALA A 202 6.80 -11.16 -8.24
N LEU A 203 7.12 -11.30 -6.94
CA LEU A 203 8.44 -11.00 -6.36
C LEU A 203 9.44 -12.16 -6.45
N GLY A 204 8.97 -13.39 -6.65
CA GLY A 204 9.80 -14.59 -6.56
C GLY A 204 10.46 -15.02 -7.88
N THR A 205 11.51 -15.82 -7.74
CA THR A 205 12.15 -16.49 -8.88
C THR A 205 11.45 -17.82 -9.20
N PRO A 206 10.88 -18.01 -10.41
CA PRO A 206 10.19 -19.24 -10.76
C PRO A 206 11.14 -20.41 -10.98
N ILE A 207 10.79 -21.57 -10.42
CA ILE A 207 11.46 -22.86 -10.65
C ILE A 207 10.75 -23.58 -11.81
N PRO A 208 11.42 -23.86 -12.93
CA PRO A 208 10.78 -24.45 -14.10
C PRO A 208 10.14 -25.84 -13.82
N PRO A 209 8.96 -26.13 -14.40
CA PRO A 209 8.22 -27.39 -14.17
C PRO A 209 8.90 -28.66 -14.71
N GLY A 210 9.96 -28.53 -15.52
CA GLY A 210 10.69 -29.67 -16.13
C GLY A 210 11.59 -30.47 -15.18
N THR A 211 11.72 -30.05 -13.92
CA THR A 211 12.71 -30.56 -12.96
C THR A 211 12.04 -31.26 -11.78
N ASN A 212 11.57 -32.51 -11.94
CA ASN A 212 11.05 -33.36 -10.85
C ASN A 212 10.22 -32.61 -9.77
N VAL A 213 9.42 -31.62 -10.19
CA VAL A 213 8.83 -30.63 -9.28
C VAL A 213 7.78 -31.26 -8.36
N THR A 214 7.29 -32.45 -8.72
CA THR A 214 6.36 -33.24 -7.91
C THR A 214 7.02 -33.90 -6.70
N ASN A 215 8.34 -34.10 -6.69
CA ASN A 215 9.07 -34.72 -5.58
C ASN A 215 10.48 -34.13 -5.44
N ILE A 216 10.57 -33.10 -4.61
CA ILE A 216 11.79 -32.35 -4.33
C ILE A 216 12.43 -32.94 -3.07
N VAL A 217 13.67 -33.40 -3.19
CA VAL A 217 14.36 -34.10 -2.11
C VAL A 217 15.78 -33.59 -1.93
N GLY A 218 16.16 -33.24 -0.70
CA GLY A 218 17.55 -32.88 -0.40
C GLY A 218 17.96 -31.49 -0.88
N GLU A 219 17.00 -30.64 -1.24
CA GLU A 219 17.25 -29.34 -1.83
C GLU A 219 17.30 -28.21 -0.80
N ARG A 220 18.00 -27.14 -1.13
CA ARG A 220 18.13 -25.95 -0.28
C ARG A 220 17.64 -24.71 -1.00
N PHE A 221 16.76 -23.97 -0.33
CA PHE A 221 16.14 -22.74 -0.82
C PHE A 221 16.55 -21.60 0.13
N ASP A 222 17.49 -20.76 -0.28
CA ASP A 222 17.85 -19.54 0.43
C ASP A 222 18.40 -18.46 -0.50
N SER A 223 18.77 -17.29 0.02
CA SER A 223 19.27 -16.18 -0.80
C SER A 223 20.62 -16.40 -1.47
N SER A 224 21.30 -17.50 -1.15
CA SER A 224 22.61 -17.88 -1.67
C SER A 224 22.62 -19.20 -2.44
N ASN A 225 21.55 -19.99 -2.35
CA ASN A 225 21.41 -21.29 -2.97
C ASN A 225 19.98 -21.46 -3.49
N ALA A 226 19.87 -21.80 -4.77
CA ALA A 226 18.63 -22.28 -5.38
C ALA A 226 18.84 -23.69 -5.93
N PRO A 227 17.79 -24.53 -5.93
CA PRO A 227 17.87 -25.85 -6.52
C PRO A 227 17.88 -25.80 -8.05
N PHE A 228 18.11 -26.96 -8.67
CA PHE A 228 17.87 -27.20 -10.09
C PHE A 228 18.63 -26.29 -11.07
N GLY A 229 19.72 -25.66 -10.63
CA GLY A 229 20.54 -24.78 -11.47
C GLY A 229 19.91 -23.41 -11.75
N VAL A 230 18.85 -23.05 -11.04
CA VAL A 230 18.27 -21.70 -11.07
C VAL A 230 19.25 -20.73 -10.37
N ALA A 231 19.30 -19.47 -10.81
CA ALA A 231 20.09 -18.46 -10.11
C ALA A 231 19.47 -18.20 -8.73
N PRO A 232 20.28 -18.10 -7.65
CA PRO A 232 19.76 -17.73 -6.34
C PRO A 232 19.03 -16.39 -6.37
N ASP A 233 17.81 -16.38 -5.83
CA ASP A 233 17.04 -15.16 -5.64
C ASP A 233 17.64 -14.36 -4.47
N PRO A 234 18.03 -13.08 -4.63
CA PRO A 234 18.68 -12.32 -3.56
C PRO A 234 17.80 -12.14 -2.31
N ASN A 235 16.47 -12.22 -2.47
CA ASN A 235 15.50 -12.16 -1.37
C ASN A 235 15.14 -13.55 -0.83
N GLY A 236 15.61 -14.63 -1.47
CA GLY A 236 15.30 -16.01 -1.11
C GLY A 236 13.84 -16.38 -1.36
N ILE A 237 13.20 -15.78 -2.37
CA ILE A 237 11.80 -16.02 -2.72
C ILE A 237 11.75 -16.91 -3.97
N TYR A 238 11.13 -18.08 -3.86
CA TYR A 238 11.07 -19.06 -4.95
C TYR A 238 9.63 -19.50 -5.20
N ILE A 239 9.30 -19.72 -6.47
CA ILE A 239 7.95 -20.11 -6.89
C ILE A 239 8.00 -21.48 -7.55
N ILE A 240 7.11 -22.36 -7.11
CA ILE A 240 6.90 -23.68 -7.66
C ILE A 240 5.48 -23.74 -8.22
N ASP A 241 5.38 -23.91 -9.53
CA ASP A 241 4.11 -24.23 -10.17
C ASP A 241 3.83 -25.73 -10.03
N ALA A 242 2.79 -26.08 -9.27
CA ALA A 242 2.39 -27.45 -9.06
C ALA A 242 1.73 -28.09 -10.29
N GLY A 243 1.33 -27.28 -11.29
CA GLY A 243 0.70 -27.77 -12.52
C GLY A 243 -0.59 -28.56 -12.28
N ASN A 244 -1.37 -28.20 -11.26
CA ASN A 244 -2.54 -28.95 -10.75
C ASN A 244 -2.19 -30.37 -10.26
N GLY A 245 -0.96 -30.60 -9.84
CA GLY A 245 -0.44 -31.85 -9.29
C GLY A 245 -0.15 -31.77 -7.80
N ASN A 246 0.20 -32.92 -7.21
CA ASN A 246 0.78 -32.96 -5.87
C ASN A 246 2.26 -32.59 -5.94
N VAL A 247 2.75 -31.90 -4.91
CA VAL A 247 4.16 -31.58 -4.74
C VAL A 247 4.59 -32.07 -3.36
N SER A 248 5.70 -32.82 -3.28
CA SER A 248 6.22 -33.35 -2.02
C SER A 248 7.64 -32.85 -1.81
N LEU A 249 7.92 -32.31 -0.63
CA LEU A 249 9.23 -31.84 -0.19
C LEU A 249 9.74 -32.73 0.93
N LYS A 250 10.95 -33.27 0.79
CA LYS A 250 11.56 -34.14 1.81
C LYS A 250 13.02 -33.82 2.00
N ASN A 251 13.50 -33.82 3.23
CA ASN A 251 14.90 -33.53 3.54
C ASN A 251 15.38 -32.19 2.94
N CYS A 252 14.49 -31.19 2.84
CA CYS A 252 14.81 -29.89 2.26
C CYS A 252 15.20 -28.89 3.36
N GLN A 253 15.92 -27.83 3.01
CA GLN A 253 16.13 -26.69 3.90
C GLN A 253 15.59 -25.43 3.24
N ILE A 254 14.54 -24.86 3.81
CA ILE A 254 13.88 -23.64 3.34
C ILE A 254 14.22 -22.52 4.32
N ARG A 255 14.99 -21.55 3.86
CA ARG A 255 15.34 -20.32 4.59
C ARG A 255 15.06 -19.12 3.69
N GLY A 256 13.81 -18.69 3.67
CA GLY A 256 13.27 -17.79 2.67
C GLY A 256 11.77 -17.97 2.54
N THR A 257 11.23 -17.58 1.40
CA THR A 257 9.82 -17.74 1.06
C THR A 257 9.68 -18.74 -0.07
N LEU A 258 8.94 -19.82 0.16
CA LEU A 258 8.61 -20.79 -0.88
C LEU A 258 7.11 -20.73 -1.18
N ILE A 259 6.79 -20.49 -2.44
CA ILE A 259 5.43 -20.24 -2.92
C ILE A 259 5.02 -21.38 -3.84
N PHE A 260 3.88 -21.99 -3.58
CA PHE A 260 3.29 -23.01 -4.42
C PHE A 260 2.02 -22.47 -5.07
N ILE A 261 1.97 -22.50 -6.40
CA ILE A 261 0.81 -22.03 -7.18
C ILE A 261 0.17 -23.18 -7.94
N ASN A 262 -1.10 -22.99 -8.33
CA ASN A 262 -1.88 -23.95 -9.11
C ASN A 262 -2.03 -25.32 -8.41
N VAL A 263 -2.30 -25.36 -7.10
CA VAL A 263 -2.60 -26.57 -6.35
C VAL A 263 -4.13 -26.73 -6.28
N LYS A 264 -4.72 -27.37 -7.30
CA LYS A 264 -6.19 -27.47 -7.48
C LYS A 264 -6.70 -28.89 -7.34
N ASP A 265 -8.01 -29.08 -7.41
CA ASP A 265 -8.66 -30.41 -7.49
C ASP A 265 -8.31 -31.37 -6.33
N ARG A 266 -8.22 -30.85 -5.10
CA ARG A 266 -7.81 -31.59 -3.88
C ARG A 266 -6.41 -32.20 -3.99
N LYS A 267 -5.55 -31.59 -4.79
CA LYS A 267 -4.10 -31.82 -4.69
C LYS A 267 -3.58 -31.04 -3.50
N GLN A 268 -2.44 -31.49 -3.01
CA GLN A 268 -1.81 -30.89 -1.84
C GLN A 268 -0.31 -30.75 -2.03
N VAL A 269 0.25 -29.77 -1.34
CA VAL A 269 1.68 -29.66 -1.10
C VAL A 269 1.98 -30.40 0.20
N GLU A 270 2.87 -31.39 0.16
CA GLU A 270 3.34 -32.09 1.36
C GLU A 270 4.72 -31.56 1.75
N ILE A 271 4.81 -30.96 2.94
CA ILE A 271 6.09 -30.67 3.62
C ILE A 271 6.41 -31.87 4.49
N GLY A 272 7.16 -32.80 3.91
CA GLY A 272 7.51 -34.09 4.48
C GLY A 272 8.74 -34.08 5.39
N ASN A 273 9.03 -35.28 5.92
CA ASN A 273 10.12 -35.57 6.86
C ASN A 273 11.45 -34.88 6.51
N ASP A 274 12.16 -34.48 7.56
CA ASP A 274 13.48 -33.84 7.51
C ASP A 274 13.54 -32.50 6.73
N THR A 275 12.41 -31.95 6.32
CA THR A 275 12.32 -30.57 5.82
C THR A 275 12.35 -29.51 6.94
N LYS A 276 13.38 -28.65 6.92
CA LYS A 276 13.54 -27.55 7.88
C LYS A 276 13.01 -26.23 7.30
N LEU A 277 12.18 -25.55 8.08
CA LEU A 277 11.61 -24.23 7.80
C LEU A 277 12.26 -23.19 8.70
N GLU A 278 12.83 -22.14 8.10
CA GLU A 278 13.44 -21.00 8.78
C GLU A 278 12.98 -19.69 8.13
N TYR A 279 12.85 -18.63 8.91
CA TYR A 279 12.62 -17.29 8.36
C TYR A 279 13.77 -16.89 7.41
N GLY A 280 13.41 -16.29 6.29
CA GLY A 280 14.35 -15.61 5.41
C GLY A 280 14.83 -14.28 5.99
N SER A 281 15.92 -13.74 5.43
CA SER A 281 16.39 -12.40 5.76
C SER A 281 15.47 -11.29 5.28
N SER A 282 14.57 -11.59 4.33
CA SER A 282 13.56 -10.67 3.80
C SER A 282 12.41 -10.41 4.77
N GLY A 283 12.28 -11.18 5.85
CA GLY A 283 11.16 -11.05 6.80
C GLY A 283 9.81 -11.54 6.24
N GLY A 284 9.81 -12.13 5.05
CA GLY A 284 8.61 -12.68 4.40
C GLY A 284 8.06 -13.94 5.08
N PRO A 285 6.89 -14.43 4.61
CA PRO A 285 6.38 -15.72 5.03
C PRO A 285 7.30 -16.85 4.58
N THR A 286 7.32 -17.96 5.31
CA THR A 286 8.20 -19.09 4.98
C THR A 286 7.57 -19.98 3.93
N ILE A 287 6.26 -20.21 4.02
CA ILE A 287 5.48 -21.03 3.09
C ILE A 287 4.21 -20.27 2.70
N ILE A 288 3.95 -20.19 1.39
CA ILE A 288 2.68 -19.75 0.81
C ILE A 288 2.18 -20.85 -0.12
N VAL A 289 0.93 -21.29 0.04
CA VAL A 289 0.31 -22.30 -0.83
C VAL A 289 -1.03 -21.79 -1.36
N ASP A 290 -1.17 -21.73 -2.68
CA ASP A 290 -2.46 -21.56 -3.34
C ASP A 290 -3.15 -22.92 -3.53
N GLY A 291 -3.74 -23.42 -2.45
CA GLY A 291 -4.44 -24.70 -2.34
C GLY A 291 -4.22 -25.37 -0.98
N ASP A 292 -4.31 -26.70 -0.96
CA ASP A 292 -4.24 -27.50 0.27
C ASP A 292 -2.78 -27.80 0.67
N LEU A 293 -2.51 -27.84 1.97
CA LEU A 293 -1.19 -28.06 2.56
C LEU A 293 -1.23 -29.22 3.55
N LEU A 294 -0.28 -30.15 3.43
CA LEU A 294 -0.02 -31.22 4.41
C LEU A 294 1.34 -30.96 5.07
N LEU A 295 1.36 -30.75 6.38
CA LEU A 295 2.57 -30.71 7.19
C LEU A 295 2.80 -32.08 7.81
N ASN A 296 3.87 -32.76 7.39
CA ASN A 296 4.23 -34.12 7.77
C ASN A 296 5.73 -34.22 8.06
N THR A 297 6.19 -33.48 9.07
CA THR A 297 7.62 -33.25 9.32
C THR A 297 8.27 -34.27 10.26
N GLY A 298 7.50 -34.86 11.18
CA GLY A 298 8.01 -35.82 12.16
C GLY A 298 8.98 -35.21 13.20
N TRP A 299 9.51 -36.05 14.09
CA TRP A 299 10.34 -35.62 15.23
C TRP A 299 11.74 -35.11 14.87
N SER A 300 12.23 -35.46 13.69
CA SER A 300 13.66 -35.41 13.37
C SER A 300 14.23 -34.00 13.22
N ILE A 301 13.39 -32.99 13.02
CA ILE A 301 13.81 -31.70 12.45
C ILE A 301 13.82 -30.54 13.44
N GLY A 302 13.39 -30.76 14.69
CA GLY A 302 13.35 -29.73 15.73
C GLY A 302 12.26 -28.68 15.48
N VAL A 303 12.49 -27.47 16.00
CA VAL A 303 11.52 -26.36 15.96
C VAL A 303 11.55 -25.68 14.59
N GLN A 304 10.42 -25.69 13.90
CA GLN A 304 10.21 -24.96 12.65
C GLN A 304 10.04 -23.48 12.96
N GLN A 305 10.39 -22.60 12.02
CA GLN A 305 10.17 -21.17 12.15
C GLN A 305 9.54 -20.61 10.88
N GLY A 306 8.52 -19.78 11.02
CA GLY A 306 7.90 -19.16 9.85
C GLY A 306 6.47 -18.71 10.01
N LEU A 307 6.04 -17.85 9.10
CA LEU A 307 4.62 -17.67 8.78
C LEU A 307 4.25 -18.67 7.70
N ILE A 308 3.28 -19.54 7.98
CA ILE A 308 2.74 -20.51 7.02
C ILE A 308 1.35 -20.02 6.59
N TYR A 309 1.16 -19.82 5.29
CA TYR A 309 -0.12 -19.42 4.70
C TYR A 309 -0.57 -20.43 3.66
N CYS A 310 -1.84 -20.85 3.70
CA CYS A 310 -2.48 -21.58 2.61
C CYS A 310 -3.90 -21.08 2.34
N THR A 311 -4.30 -21.00 1.07
CA THR A 311 -5.66 -20.58 0.69
C THR A 311 -6.71 -21.67 0.92
N GLY A 312 -6.29 -22.95 0.91
CA GLY A 312 -7.15 -24.12 1.11
C GLY A 312 -7.06 -24.71 2.52
N ASP A 313 -7.26 -26.02 2.59
CA ASP A 313 -7.26 -26.79 3.84
C ASP A 313 -5.83 -27.09 4.29
N LEU A 314 -5.62 -27.19 5.60
CA LEU A 314 -4.34 -27.57 6.20
C LEU A 314 -4.49 -28.87 7.01
N GLU A 315 -3.69 -29.87 6.70
CA GLU A 315 -3.56 -31.06 7.54
C GLU A 315 -2.20 -31.05 8.26
N ILE A 316 -2.20 -31.28 9.57
CA ILE A 316 -0.99 -31.45 10.38
C ILE A 316 -0.94 -32.90 10.83
N ARG A 317 0.04 -33.65 10.33
CA ARG A 317 0.35 -35.03 10.75
C ARG A 317 1.63 -35.06 11.55
N ASP A 318 1.69 -36.05 12.45
CA ASP A 318 2.82 -36.26 13.34
C ASP A 318 3.16 -35.03 14.20
N ASN A 319 4.19 -35.15 15.02
CA ASN A 319 4.54 -34.10 15.98
C ASN A 319 5.04 -32.86 15.25
N PHE A 320 4.50 -31.70 15.60
CA PHE A 320 4.80 -30.44 14.94
C PHE A 320 5.08 -29.33 15.95
N MET A 321 6.20 -28.63 15.77
CA MET A 321 6.58 -27.48 16.58
C MET A 321 6.91 -26.31 15.69
N LEU A 322 6.24 -25.17 15.88
CA LEU A 322 6.45 -23.95 15.12
C LEU A 322 6.69 -22.76 16.05
N THR A 323 7.68 -21.94 15.73
CA THR A 323 7.82 -20.57 16.21
C THR A 323 7.43 -19.63 15.08
N GLY A 324 6.22 -19.10 15.15
CA GLY A 324 5.60 -18.32 14.10
C GLY A 324 4.08 -18.41 14.19
N LEU A 325 3.42 -18.45 13.04
CA LEU A 325 1.95 -18.54 12.98
C LEU A 325 1.48 -19.26 11.72
N ILE A 326 0.26 -19.77 11.78
CA ILE A 326 -0.41 -20.46 10.69
C ILE A 326 -1.68 -19.70 10.31
N ILE A 327 -1.87 -19.43 9.02
CA ILE A 327 -3.09 -18.90 8.47
C ILE A 327 -3.59 -19.85 7.37
N ALA A 328 -4.80 -20.38 7.52
CA ALA A 328 -5.43 -21.23 6.51
C ALA A 328 -6.78 -20.65 6.08
N GLY A 329 -7.04 -20.60 4.79
CA GLY A 329 -8.34 -20.18 4.25
C GLY A 329 -9.46 -21.19 4.53
N GLY A 330 -9.11 -22.49 4.57
CA GLY A 330 -10.06 -23.59 4.76
C GLY A 330 -10.08 -24.17 6.18
N ASP A 331 -10.41 -25.46 6.26
CA ASP A 331 -10.41 -26.24 7.48
C ASP A 331 -8.98 -26.62 7.88
N VAL A 332 -8.75 -26.80 9.18
CA VAL A 332 -7.48 -27.34 9.68
C VAL A 332 -7.70 -28.62 10.46
N ASP A 333 -7.07 -29.68 9.99
CA ASP A 333 -7.16 -31.02 10.55
C ASP A 333 -5.85 -31.41 11.24
N VAL A 334 -5.88 -31.48 12.57
CA VAL A 334 -4.73 -31.82 13.41
C VAL A 334 -4.80 -33.29 13.80
N ASN A 335 -4.11 -34.12 13.01
CA ASN A 335 -3.90 -35.54 13.22
C ASN A 335 -2.55 -35.83 13.86
N SER A 336 -2.34 -35.29 15.07
CA SER A 336 -1.04 -35.33 15.71
C SER A 336 -1.16 -35.59 17.20
N PRO A 337 -0.27 -36.42 17.78
CA PRO A 337 -0.20 -36.56 19.23
C PRO A 337 0.30 -35.29 19.92
N PHE A 338 1.07 -34.43 19.24
CA PHE A 338 1.62 -33.20 19.81
C PHE A 338 1.80 -32.09 18.77
N VAL A 339 1.16 -30.95 19.01
CA VAL A 339 1.35 -29.71 18.25
C VAL A 339 1.63 -28.55 19.20
N SER A 340 2.68 -27.78 18.93
CA SER A 340 2.97 -26.54 19.66
C SER A 340 3.27 -25.42 18.67
N ILE A 341 2.49 -24.34 18.74
CA ILE A 341 2.69 -23.13 17.94
C ILE A 341 2.93 -21.98 18.91
N ASN A 342 4.17 -21.51 18.94
CA ASN A 342 4.62 -20.38 19.72
C ASN A 342 4.66 -19.14 18.81
N ALA A 343 4.11 -18.03 19.24
CA ALA A 343 4.02 -16.83 18.43
C ALA A 343 5.41 -16.24 18.19
N ASN A 344 5.59 -15.62 17.02
CA ASN A 344 6.77 -14.79 16.75
C ASN A 344 6.37 -13.32 16.67
N PRO A 345 6.74 -12.47 17.65
CA PRO A 345 6.36 -11.06 17.66
C PRO A 345 6.96 -10.25 16.50
N SER A 346 7.99 -10.76 15.81
CA SER A 346 8.59 -10.06 14.68
C SER A 346 7.61 -9.88 13.52
N ALA A 347 6.67 -10.80 13.32
CA ALA A 347 5.66 -10.69 12.28
C ALA A 347 4.71 -9.51 12.52
N VAL A 348 4.42 -9.16 13.77
CA VAL A 348 3.60 -7.98 14.10
C VAL A 348 4.42 -6.69 14.00
N ALA A 349 5.68 -6.72 14.43
CA ALA A 349 6.56 -5.55 14.41
C ALA A 349 6.97 -5.12 12.98
N GLY A 350 7.06 -6.08 12.06
CA GLY A 350 7.33 -5.89 10.64
C GLY A 350 6.46 -6.83 9.82
N PRO A 351 5.17 -6.52 9.61
CA PRO A 351 4.27 -7.38 8.86
C PRO A 351 4.78 -7.57 7.44
N PRO A 352 4.80 -8.82 6.93
CA PRO A 352 5.10 -9.04 5.52
C PRO A 352 4.07 -8.36 4.63
N GLU A 353 4.47 -8.01 3.40
CA GLU A 353 3.57 -7.45 2.39
C GLU A 353 2.33 -8.35 2.19
N GLY A 354 1.16 -7.73 2.08
CA GLY A 354 -0.13 -8.44 2.03
C GLY A 354 -0.67 -8.94 3.38
N PHE A 355 0.11 -8.83 4.47
CA PHE A 355 -0.34 -9.12 5.84
C PHE A 355 -0.58 -7.86 6.67
N THR A 356 -0.98 -6.79 6.00
CA THR A 356 -1.44 -5.55 6.61
C THR A 356 -2.90 -5.30 6.30
N THR A 357 -3.56 -4.52 7.14
CA THR A 357 -4.89 -3.96 6.88
C THR A 357 -4.78 -2.46 6.71
N ASP A 358 -5.54 -1.93 5.77
CA ASP A 358 -5.63 -0.50 5.54
C ASP A 358 -6.42 0.15 6.68
N VAL A 359 -5.74 0.97 7.48
CA VAL A 359 -6.38 1.73 8.56
C VAL A 359 -7.00 3.01 8.01
N GLY A 360 -6.47 3.48 6.89
CA GLY A 360 -6.93 4.67 6.19
C GLY A 360 -5.76 5.43 5.56
N LEU A 361 -6.00 6.68 5.24
CA LEU A 361 -4.99 7.58 4.69
C LEU A 361 -4.57 8.58 5.76
N ARG A 362 -3.28 8.91 5.79
CA ARG A 362 -2.77 10.07 6.52
C ARG A 362 -2.17 11.06 5.57
N MET A 363 -2.30 12.33 5.93
CA MET A 363 -1.52 13.37 5.29
C MET A 363 -0.03 13.15 5.57
N ARG A 364 0.80 13.10 4.52
CA ARG A 364 2.25 13.08 4.67
C ARG A 364 2.70 14.41 5.27
N ASP A 365 3.44 14.35 6.37
CA ASP A 365 3.92 15.56 7.06
C ASP A 365 4.70 16.47 6.09
N ALA A 366 4.41 17.77 6.14
CA ALA A 366 5.01 18.79 5.26
C ALA A 366 4.81 18.57 3.74
N SER A 367 3.82 17.78 3.32
CA SER A 367 3.51 17.59 1.88
C SER A 367 2.73 18.75 1.23
N TRP A 368 2.16 19.65 2.04
CA TRP A 368 1.48 20.85 1.54
C TRP A 368 2.46 21.76 0.82
N GLN A 369 2.28 21.88 -0.49
CA GLN A 369 3.13 22.71 -1.32
C GLN A 369 2.34 23.42 -2.41
N ARG A 370 2.81 24.62 -2.75
CA ARG A 370 2.30 25.38 -3.89
C ARG A 370 3.03 24.93 -5.14
N VAL A 371 2.26 24.57 -6.15
CA VAL A 371 2.80 24.18 -7.46
C VAL A 371 2.81 25.42 -8.35
N VAL A 372 3.95 25.71 -8.95
CA VAL A 372 4.07 26.76 -9.97
C VAL A 372 3.87 26.08 -11.32
N GLN A 373 2.77 26.42 -11.99
CA GLN A 373 2.52 25.96 -13.34
C GLN A 373 3.48 26.72 -14.27
N ASN A 374 4.46 26.00 -14.84
CA ASN A 374 5.44 26.55 -15.77
C ASN A 374 4.85 26.75 -17.18
#